data_AF-A0A1H1YSV1-F1
#
_entry.id   AF-A0A1H1YSV1-F1
#
_cell.length_a   1.000
_cell.length_b   1.000
_cell.length_c   1.000
_cell.angle_alpha   90.00
_cell.angle_beta   90.00
_cell.angle_gamma   90.00
#
_symmetry.space_group_name_H-M   'P 1'
#
loop_
_entity.id
_entity.type
_entity.pdbx_description
1 polymer ?
#
loop_
_entity_poly.entity_id
_entity_poly.type
_entity_poly.pdbx_seq_one_letter_code
_entity_poly.pdbx_strand_id
1 'polypeptide(L)'
;MAGLAALRPGRRSRASMPRLLAVLLVLALGVLFAPPARAVDYGHDVSWPQCPGGLPMPPDTTEFLVVGLTRGLAFTDNPCLQQQYQWVLDRGVRAQAYAMATFPTAAQYDTYGGGGPYPGTVRSDRLRNVGYAEGRAALASLTRVGWRPERIWVDVEPRPAQPWPSSTAAERQENRYVIAGLLAALADAGFPHGFYSYASAWDAITGSWQLPDVPVWSPAGRLDVASEASDLCVNPSFSGGTVHLTQWTDGTYDYDMTCTGVYQAHVATLGWQPSVFDGGTAGTTGRSLPLEALRLSVAGDRLAGDILWRGHVQNIGWQPWTTAASPIGTTGLGLRLEALELRLTGDLASQYSIRYRAHVQNVGWQPYVVDGATAGTVGQGLRVEAVTIDLVPKIAPEFTAVYAAHVQNRGWTTNVSDGTVAGTTGQALRVEALRLTVSSTAYGGDIQWRGHVQDIGWQPWTSSTNPIGTTGQGLRLEAFEVRLTGELANHYTVYYRAHVQDVGWQSFAADGGTAGTTGLGKRIEAVQIILAPKTGG
;
A
#
# COMPACT_ATOMS: atom_id res chain seq x y z
N MET A 1 -25.04 -3.32 91.56
CA MET A 1 -24.86 -4.27 90.45
C MET A 1 -24.12 -3.55 89.34
N ALA A 2 -22.98 -4.11 88.91
CA ALA A 2 -22.15 -3.81 87.72
C ALA A 2 -21.96 -2.32 87.34
N GLY A 3 -20.78 -1.69 87.49
CA GLY A 3 -19.45 -2.12 87.02
C GLY A 3 -19.21 -1.52 85.63
N LEU A 4 -18.45 -0.41 85.52
CA LEU A 4 -17.05 -0.35 85.01
C LEU A 4 -16.97 -0.60 83.49
N ALA A 5 -16.22 0.10 82.63
CA ALA A 5 -15.12 1.04 82.75
C ALA A 5 -14.93 1.70 81.35
N ALA A 6 -14.61 3.00 81.29
CA ALA A 6 -13.30 3.54 80.90
C ALA A 6 -12.61 2.89 79.67
N LEU A 7 -12.45 3.67 78.60
CA LEU A 7 -11.56 3.40 77.48
C LEU A 7 -10.38 4.40 77.48
N ARG A 8 -9.18 3.89 77.72
CA ARG A 8 -7.83 4.41 77.40
C ARG A 8 -6.92 3.15 77.23
N PRO A 9 -5.68 3.23 76.72
CA PRO A 9 -5.19 3.72 75.42
C PRO A 9 -4.17 2.71 74.77
N GLY A 10 -3.68 3.01 73.55
CA GLY A 10 -2.46 2.39 72.95
C GLY A 10 -2.72 1.26 71.94
N ARG A 11 -1.81 0.83 71.07
CA ARG A 11 -0.42 1.18 70.70
C ARG A 11 -0.07 0.36 69.41
N ARG A 12 0.54 1.01 68.42
CA ARG A 12 1.41 0.53 67.30
C ARG A 12 1.39 -0.95 66.81
N SER A 13 1.25 -1.13 65.49
CA SER A 13 1.92 -2.14 64.63
C SER A 13 2.09 -1.57 63.21
N ARG A 14 3.30 -1.18 62.78
CA ARG A 14 4.30 -1.86 61.91
C ARG A 14 3.83 -2.30 60.51
N ALA A 15 4.44 -1.62 59.52
CA ALA A 15 5.01 -2.09 58.24
C ALA A 15 4.08 -2.37 57.03
N SER A 16 4.24 -1.54 56.00
CA SER A 16 4.68 -1.97 54.65
C SER A 16 4.96 -0.74 53.75
N MET A 17 6.14 -0.70 53.12
CA MET A 17 6.41 0.14 51.96
C MET A 17 5.59 -0.35 50.75
N PRO A 18 5.24 0.53 49.81
CA PRO A 18 5.70 0.34 48.43
C PRO A 18 6.22 1.66 47.83
N ARG A 19 7.46 1.67 47.32
CA ARG A 19 7.85 1.47 45.90
C ARG A 19 7.62 2.69 45.01
N LEU A 20 8.74 3.23 44.55
CA LEU A 20 8.87 4.09 43.37
C LEU A 20 8.01 3.58 42.21
N LEU A 21 7.33 4.48 41.52
CA LEU A 21 7.10 4.34 40.09
C LEU A 21 7.54 5.62 39.39
N ALA A 22 8.65 5.49 38.68
CA ALA A 22 9.02 6.37 37.59
C ALA A 22 7.97 6.19 36.46
N VAL A 23 7.36 7.29 36.02
CA VAL A 23 6.60 7.31 34.76
C VAL A 23 7.50 7.96 33.72
N LEU A 24 8.20 7.10 32.97
CA LEU A 24 8.82 7.44 31.69
C LEU A 24 7.70 7.76 30.70
N LEU A 25 7.58 9.03 30.30
CA LEU A 25 6.64 9.44 29.27
C LEU A 25 7.24 9.11 27.89
N VAL A 26 6.66 8.11 27.24
CA VAL A 26 6.91 7.69 25.86
C VAL A 26 6.49 8.80 24.89
N LEU A 27 7.43 9.42 24.19
CA LEU A 27 7.16 10.35 23.08
C LEU A 27 7.11 9.56 21.77
N ALA A 28 5.93 9.03 21.45
CA ALA A 28 5.60 8.49 20.13
C ALA A 28 4.96 9.62 19.30
N LEU A 29 5.67 10.12 18.29
CA LEU A 29 5.04 10.90 17.21
C LEU A 29 4.13 9.94 16.42
N GLY A 30 2.84 9.94 16.74
CA GLY A 30 1.80 9.37 15.89
C GLY A 30 1.47 10.38 14.79
N VAL A 31 2.02 10.18 13.59
CA VAL A 31 1.40 10.72 12.38
C VAL A 31 0.04 10.00 12.29
N LEU A 32 -1.06 10.74 12.39
CA LEU A 32 -2.41 10.20 12.21
C LEU A 32 -2.59 9.97 10.71
N PHE A 33 -2.19 8.79 10.25
CA PHE A 33 -2.62 8.30 8.96
C PHE A 33 -4.13 8.05 9.04
N ALA A 34 -4.84 8.22 7.92
CA ALA A 34 -6.08 7.49 7.70
C ALA A 34 -5.87 6.01 8.12
N PRO A 35 -6.91 5.22 8.47
CA PRO A 35 -6.73 3.78 8.60
C PRO A 35 -5.90 3.32 7.39
N PRO A 36 -4.83 2.52 7.61
CA PRO A 36 -3.94 2.14 6.52
C PRO A 36 -4.81 1.68 5.36
N ALA A 37 -4.66 2.29 4.19
CA ALA A 37 -5.31 1.72 3.03
C ALA A 37 -4.77 0.31 2.90
N ARG A 38 -5.68 -0.63 2.70
CA ARG A 38 -5.25 -1.97 2.32
C ARG A 38 -4.53 -1.81 0.99
N ALA A 39 -3.25 -2.19 0.96
CA ALA A 39 -2.49 -2.23 -0.26
C ALA A 39 -3.01 -3.35 -1.17
N VAL A 40 -3.57 -4.37 -0.53
CA VAL A 40 -4.13 -5.56 -1.14
C VAL A 40 -5.65 -5.49 -1.18
N ASP A 41 -6.19 -5.48 -2.39
CA ASP A 41 -7.62 -5.73 -2.62
C ASP A 41 -7.90 -7.24 -2.63
N TYR A 42 -9.07 -7.63 -2.12
CA TYR A 42 -9.58 -9.01 -2.13
C TYR A 42 -10.76 -9.18 -3.08
N GLY A 43 -10.67 -10.15 -3.97
CA GLY A 43 -11.66 -10.41 -4.99
C GLY A 43 -12.02 -11.88 -5.09
N HIS A 44 -12.77 -12.18 -6.14
CA HIS A 44 -13.11 -13.54 -6.52
C HIS A 44 -13.15 -13.63 -8.04
N ASP A 45 -13.08 -14.84 -8.57
CA ASP A 45 -13.40 -15.11 -9.95
C ASP A 45 -14.63 -16.00 -10.13
N VAL A 46 -15.32 -15.81 -11.24
CA VAL A 46 -16.53 -16.52 -11.61
C VAL A 46 -16.58 -16.82 -13.10
N SER A 47 -17.27 -17.88 -13.46
CA SER A 47 -17.63 -18.16 -14.85
C SER A 47 -18.90 -18.98 -14.88
N TRP A 48 -19.18 -19.69 -15.97
CA TRP A 48 -20.21 -20.71 -15.95
C TRP A 48 -19.74 -21.89 -15.06
N PRO A 49 -20.56 -22.40 -14.11
CA PRO A 49 -22.00 -22.16 -13.94
C PRO A 49 -22.38 -21.23 -12.76
N GLN A 50 -21.53 -20.30 -12.31
CA GLN A 50 -21.87 -19.31 -11.26
C GLN A 50 -22.94 -18.30 -11.73
N CYS A 51 -24.19 -18.74 -11.86
CA CYS A 51 -25.39 -17.96 -12.09
C CYS A 51 -26.63 -18.73 -11.54
N PRO A 52 -27.86 -18.16 -11.49
CA PRO A 52 -29.02 -18.80 -10.87
C PRO A 52 -29.25 -20.22 -11.36
N GLY A 53 -29.35 -21.16 -10.41
CA GLY A 53 -29.45 -22.59 -10.69
C GLY A 53 -28.11 -23.34 -10.75
N GLY A 54 -26.98 -22.64 -10.62
CA GLY A 54 -25.64 -23.21 -10.46
C GLY A 54 -24.98 -22.81 -9.13
N LEU A 55 -23.67 -22.55 -9.17
CA LEU A 55 -22.90 -22.13 -7.99
C LEU A 55 -23.23 -20.68 -7.58
N PRO A 56 -23.07 -20.32 -6.28
CA PRO A 56 -23.39 -18.98 -5.80
C PRO A 56 -22.48 -17.91 -6.43
N MET A 57 -23.02 -16.70 -6.60
CA MET A 57 -22.18 -15.52 -6.82
C MET A 57 -21.39 -15.20 -5.54
N PRO A 58 -20.20 -14.58 -5.66
CA PRO A 58 -19.35 -14.20 -4.54
C PRO A 58 -20.05 -13.33 -3.47
N PRO A 59 -19.54 -13.31 -2.23
CA PRO A 59 -20.09 -12.51 -1.14
C PRO A 59 -19.98 -11.00 -1.40
N ASP A 60 -20.80 -10.20 -0.70
CA ASP A 60 -20.80 -8.74 -0.82
C ASP A 60 -19.51 -8.05 -0.35
N THR A 61 -18.61 -8.80 0.31
CA THR A 61 -17.27 -8.34 0.70
C THR A 61 -16.26 -8.37 -0.46
N THR A 62 -16.67 -8.80 -1.65
CA THR A 62 -15.82 -8.84 -2.86
C THR A 62 -15.49 -7.43 -3.34
N GLU A 63 -14.21 -7.07 -3.40
CA GLU A 63 -13.76 -5.73 -3.78
C GLU A 63 -13.50 -5.59 -5.29
N PHE A 64 -13.20 -6.70 -5.97
CA PHE A 64 -13.15 -6.82 -7.43
C PHE A 64 -13.53 -8.22 -7.90
N LEU A 65 -13.91 -8.35 -9.17
CA LEU A 65 -14.35 -9.62 -9.77
C LEU A 65 -13.57 -9.95 -11.05
N VAL A 66 -13.10 -11.18 -11.23
CA VAL A 66 -12.61 -11.68 -12.53
C VAL A 66 -13.70 -12.54 -13.18
N VAL A 67 -14.15 -12.21 -14.39
CA VAL A 67 -15.27 -12.91 -15.05
C VAL A 67 -14.81 -13.67 -16.29
N GLY A 68 -15.09 -14.97 -16.33
CA GLY A 68 -14.80 -15.82 -17.49
C GLY A 68 -15.64 -15.44 -18.71
N LEU A 69 -15.00 -15.21 -19.85
CA LEU A 69 -15.67 -14.89 -21.12
C LEU A 69 -16.20 -16.13 -21.84
N THR A 70 -15.70 -17.30 -21.45
CA THR A 70 -15.91 -18.60 -22.10
C THR A 70 -16.38 -19.65 -21.12
N ARG A 71 -17.13 -20.66 -21.57
CA ARG A 71 -17.61 -21.78 -20.73
C ARG A 71 -16.64 -22.98 -20.73
N GLY A 72 -15.38 -22.73 -20.35
CA GLY A 72 -14.36 -23.78 -20.14
C GLY A 72 -13.55 -24.21 -21.36
N LEU A 73 -13.86 -23.69 -22.57
CA LEU A 73 -13.09 -23.92 -23.80
C LEU A 73 -13.09 -22.67 -24.67
N ALA A 74 -12.05 -22.48 -25.49
CA ALA A 74 -12.07 -21.43 -26.50
C ALA A 74 -13.24 -21.61 -27.49
N PHE A 75 -13.66 -20.52 -28.14
CA PHE A 75 -14.84 -20.47 -29.03
C PHE A 75 -16.18 -20.86 -28.38
N THR A 76 -16.27 -20.84 -27.05
CA THR A 76 -17.54 -21.07 -26.36
C THR A 76 -17.98 -19.83 -25.61
N ASP A 77 -19.27 -19.56 -25.59
CA ASP A 77 -19.83 -18.40 -24.90
C ASP A 77 -20.18 -18.75 -23.45
N ASN A 78 -19.79 -17.91 -22.49
CA ASN A 78 -20.31 -17.97 -21.13
C ASN A 78 -21.76 -17.45 -21.11
N PRO A 79 -22.78 -18.30 -20.89
CA PRO A 79 -24.17 -17.86 -20.87
C PRO A 79 -24.52 -17.02 -19.63
N CYS A 80 -23.72 -17.09 -18.57
CA CYS A 80 -23.90 -16.31 -17.36
C CYS A 80 -23.33 -14.87 -17.48
N LEU A 81 -22.59 -14.54 -18.56
CA LEU A 81 -21.76 -13.33 -18.64
C LEU A 81 -22.56 -12.04 -18.42
N GLN A 82 -23.73 -11.90 -19.05
CA GLN A 82 -24.55 -10.69 -18.89
C GLN A 82 -24.96 -10.45 -17.44
N GLN A 83 -25.31 -11.53 -16.73
CA GLN A 83 -25.73 -11.44 -15.34
C GLN A 83 -24.55 -11.20 -14.40
N GLN A 84 -23.42 -11.86 -14.64
CA GLN A 84 -22.20 -11.67 -13.87
C GLN A 84 -21.69 -10.23 -14.02
N TYR A 85 -21.77 -9.67 -15.23
CA TYR A 85 -21.43 -8.27 -15.44
C TYR A 85 -22.46 -7.32 -14.83
N GLN A 86 -23.76 -7.64 -14.87
CA GLN A 86 -24.76 -6.85 -14.14
C GLN A 86 -24.48 -6.82 -12.63
N TRP A 87 -24.05 -7.94 -12.05
CA TRP A 87 -23.66 -8.01 -10.64
C TRP A 87 -22.51 -7.05 -10.30
N VAL A 88 -21.53 -6.92 -11.21
CA VAL A 88 -20.43 -5.94 -11.11
C VAL A 88 -20.98 -4.51 -11.09
N LEU A 89 -21.87 -4.19 -12.03
CA LEU A 89 -22.48 -2.86 -12.15
C LEU A 89 -23.30 -2.49 -10.91
N ASP A 90 -24.12 -3.43 -10.42
CA ASP A 90 -25.00 -3.20 -9.26
C ASP A 90 -24.21 -2.89 -7.97
N ARG A 91 -22.98 -3.41 -7.86
CA ARG A 91 -22.11 -3.22 -6.70
C ARG A 91 -21.05 -2.14 -6.90
N GLY A 92 -20.88 -1.64 -8.12
CA GLY A 92 -19.85 -0.65 -8.45
C GLY A 92 -18.43 -1.16 -8.18
N VAL A 93 -18.21 -2.48 -8.23
CA VAL A 93 -16.88 -3.07 -8.04
C VAL A 93 -16.10 -3.08 -9.35
N ARG A 94 -14.77 -3.16 -9.23
CA ARG A 94 -13.90 -3.27 -10.41
C ARG A 94 -13.98 -4.67 -10.99
N ALA A 95 -13.74 -4.80 -12.29
CA ALA A 95 -13.79 -6.11 -12.92
C ALA A 95 -12.73 -6.31 -14.01
N GLN A 96 -12.15 -7.51 -13.97
CA GLN A 96 -11.26 -8.08 -14.97
C GLN A 96 -11.96 -9.25 -15.64
N ALA A 97 -11.41 -9.76 -16.74
CA ALA A 97 -11.95 -10.92 -17.41
C ALA A 97 -10.88 -12.01 -17.59
N TYR A 98 -11.31 -13.22 -17.88
CA TYR A 98 -10.40 -14.25 -18.39
C TYR A 98 -11.00 -14.98 -19.60
N ALA A 99 -10.13 -15.48 -20.47
CA ALA A 99 -10.50 -16.26 -21.65
C ALA A 99 -9.69 -17.55 -21.69
N MET A 100 -10.36 -18.66 -22.02
CA MET A 100 -9.72 -19.97 -22.17
C MET A 100 -8.88 -20.01 -23.45
N ALA A 101 -7.63 -20.46 -23.33
CA ALA A 101 -6.83 -20.90 -24.47
C ALA A 101 -6.93 -22.42 -24.63
N THR A 102 -6.98 -22.91 -25.87
CA THR A 102 -7.03 -24.36 -26.13
C THR A 102 -6.18 -24.76 -27.33
N PHE A 103 -5.62 -25.98 -27.36
CA PHE A 103 -4.98 -26.45 -28.59
C PHE A 103 -6.06 -26.79 -29.63
N PRO A 104 -6.00 -26.31 -30.87
CA PRO A 104 -7.14 -26.40 -31.77
C PRO A 104 -7.47 -27.82 -32.20
N THR A 105 -8.77 -28.10 -32.31
CA THR A 105 -9.28 -29.25 -33.06
C THR A 105 -8.94 -29.11 -34.55
N ALA A 106 -8.97 -30.23 -35.30
CA ALA A 106 -8.75 -30.21 -36.74
C ALA A 106 -9.72 -29.24 -37.46
N ALA A 107 -11.00 -29.24 -37.06
CA ALA A 107 -12.00 -28.34 -37.64
C ALA A 107 -11.69 -26.85 -37.36
N GLN A 108 -11.26 -26.50 -36.15
CA GLN A 108 -10.84 -25.13 -35.83
C GLN A 108 -9.57 -24.74 -36.60
N TYR A 109 -8.60 -25.65 -36.73
CA TYR A 109 -7.39 -25.41 -37.51
C TYR A 109 -7.66 -25.18 -39.00
N ASP A 110 -8.61 -25.91 -39.58
CA ASP A 110 -9.02 -25.74 -40.97
C ASP A 110 -9.82 -24.46 -41.17
N THR A 111 -10.73 -24.16 -40.24
CA THR A 111 -11.61 -22.97 -40.30
C THR A 111 -10.82 -21.68 -40.12
N TYR A 112 -9.94 -21.62 -39.12
CA TYR A 112 -9.32 -20.37 -38.69
C TYR A 112 -7.84 -20.24 -39.09
N GLY A 113 -7.16 -21.34 -39.43
CA GLY A 113 -5.71 -21.30 -39.71
C GLY A 113 -5.33 -20.40 -40.90
N GLY A 114 -6.22 -20.26 -41.89
CA GLY A 114 -6.00 -19.36 -43.02
C GLY A 114 -6.40 -17.90 -42.75
N GLY A 115 -7.09 -17.60 -41.64
CA GLY A 115 -7.75 -16.32 -41.39
C GLY A 115 -7.21 -15.61 -40.15
N GLY A 116 -6.35 -14.62 -40.35
CA GLY A 116 -5.78 -13.79 -39.29
C GLY A 116 -4.65 -12.91 -39.82
N PRO A 117 -3.87 -12.27 -38.94
CA PRO A 117 -2.79 -11.37 -39.35
C PRO A 117 -1.54 -12.10 -39.86
N TYR A 118 -1.45 -13.43 -39.69
CA TYR A 118 -0.32 -14.23 -40.15
C TYR A 118 -0.60 -14.85 -41.54
N PRO A 119 0.42 -15.06 -42.40
CA PRO A 119 0.23 -15.51 -43.78
C PRO A 119 -0.53 -16.84 -43.97
N GLY A 120 -0.57 -17.70 -42.95
CA GLY A 120 -1.29 -18.98 -42.98
C GLY A 120 -0.71 -20.04 -43.92
N THR A 121 0.50 -19.82 -44.44
CA THR A 121 1.15 -20.69 -45.44
C THR A 121 1.88 -21.88 -44.81
N VAL A 122 2.35 -21.70 -43.57
CA VAL A 122 3.03 -22.74 -42.79
C VAL A 122 2.26 -23.04 -41.51
N ARG A 123 2.50 -24.22 -40.93
CA ARG A 123 1.78 -24.70 -39.74
C ARG A 123 1.85 -23.74 -38.55
N SER A 124 2.99 -23.11 -38.31
CA SER A 124 3.17 -22.14 -37.24
C SER A 124 2.27 -20.90 -37.42
N ASP A 125 2.19 -20.35 -38.64
CA ASP A 125 1.30 -19.22 -38.93
C ASP A 125 -0.16 -19.59 -38.78
N ARG A 126 -0.54 -20.80 -39.23
CA ARG A 126 -1.90 -21.29 -39.06
C ARG A 126 -2.28 -21.44 -37.60
N LEU A 127 -1.41 -22.01 -36.76
CA LEU A 127 -1.64 -22.11 -35.32
C LEU A 127 -1.79 -20.73 -34.66
N ARG A 128 -0.96 -19.75 -35.04
CA ARG A 128 -1.12 -18.36 -34.55
C ARG A 128 -2.44 -17.75 -35.00
N ASN A 129 -2.86 -17.95 -36.24
CA ASN A 129 -4.17 -17.47 -36.72
C ASN A 129 -5.33 -18.11 -35.97
N VAL A 130 -5.24 -19.39 -35.60
CA VAL A 130 -6.28 -20.03 -34.77
C VAL A 130 -6.31 -19.40 -33.38
N GLY A 131 -5.16 -19.24 -32.72
CA GLY A 131 -5.10 -18.53 -31.44
C GLY A 131 -5.64 -17.10 -31.53
N TYR A 132 -5.32 -16.38 -32.61
CA TYR A 132 -5.88 -15.05 -32.87
C TYR A 132 -7.41 -15.08 -32.99
N ALA A 133 -7.95 -16.12 -33.62
CA ALA A 133 -9.40 -16.34 -33.69
C ALA A 133 -10.01 -16.70 -32.32
N GLU A 134 -9.31 -17.44 -31.45
CA GLU A 134 -9.74 -17.67 -30.05
C GLU A 134 -9.90 -16.33 -29.31
N GLY A 135 -8.90 -15.46 -29.41
CA GLY A 135 -8.95 -14.13 -28.81
C GLY A 135 -10.09 -13.27 -29.35
N ARG A 136 -10.28 -13.23 -30.68
CA ARG A 136 -11.42 -12.52 -31.28
C ARG A 136 -12.78 -13.06 -30.83
N ALA A 137 -12.91 -14.37 -30.67
CA ALA A 137 -14.14 -14.98 -30.18
C ALA A 137 -14.44 -14.56 -28.73
N ALA A 138 -13.43 -14.52 -27.86
CA ALA A 138 -13.59 -14.01 -26.50
C ALA A 138 -13.96 -12.52 -26.47
N LEU A 139 -13.33 -11.70 -27.32
CA LEU A 139 -13.66 -10.26 -27.45
C LEU A 139 -15.08 -10.00 -27.97
N ALA A 140 -15.64 -10.91 -28.78
CA ALA A 140 -17.03 -10.82 -29.21
C ALA A 140 -18.01 -10.94 -28.03
N SER A 141 -17.67 -11.72 -26.99
CA SER A 141 -18.44 -11.77 -25.74
C SER A 141 -18.52 -10.43 -25.03
N LEU A 142 -17.41 -9.71 -24.93
CA LEU A 142 -17.34 -8.37 -24.34
C LEU A 142 -18.21 -7.36 -25.11
N THR A 143 -18.15 -7.41 -26.44
CA THR A 143 -18.92 -6.52 -27.32
C THR A 143 -20.43 -6.70 -27.11
N ARG A 144 -20.90 -7.95 -26.92
CA ARG A 144 -22.34 -8.25 -26.71
C ARG A 144 -22.89 -7.67 -25.41
N VAL A 145 -22.08 -7.65 -24.34
CA VAL A 145 -22.50 -7.14 -23.03
C VAL A 145 -22.08 -5.69 -22.79
N GLY A 146 -21.38 -5.07 -23.75
CA GLY A 146 -20.94 -3.68 -23.66
C GLY A 146 -19.88 -3.42 -22.58
N TRP A 147 -19.03 -4.41 -22.30
CA TRP A 147 -18.06 -4.34 -21.20
C TRP A 147 -16.62 -4.17 -21.69
N ARG A 148 -15.85 -3.30 -21.01
CA ARG A 148 -14.40 -3.17 -21.16
C ARG A 148 -13.72 -3.50 -19.81
N PRO A 149 -13.20 -4.73 -19.60
CA PRO A 149 -12.46 -5.08 -18.39
C PRO A 149 -11.15 -4.31 -18.23
N GLU A 150 -10.66 -4.21 -16.99
CA GLU A 150 -9.33 -3.64 -16.70
C GLU A 150 -8.19 -4.46 -17.33
N ARG A 151 -8.37 -5.79 -17.39
CA ARG A 151 -7.42 -6.75 -17.95
C ARG A 151 -8.13 -8.03 -18.40
N ILE A 152 -7.55 -8.73 -19.37
CA ILE A 152 -7.98 -10.07 -19.79
C ILE A 152 -6.86 -11.10 -19.51
N TRP A 153 -7.12 -12.06 -18.64
CA TRP A 153 -6.22 -13.18 -18.37
C TRP A 153 -6.43 -14.30 -19.39
N VAL A 154 -5.34 -14.79 -19.98
CA VAL A 154 -5.35 -15.96 -20.85
C VAL A 154 -5.10 -17.17 -19.99
N ASP A 155 -6.16 -17.96 -19.80
CA ASP A 155 -6.13 -19.19 -19.02
C ASP A 155 -5.49 -20.31 -19.84
N VAL A 156 -4.28 -20.72 -19.43
CA VAL A 156 -3.46 -21.76 -20.06
C VAL A 156 -3.26 -22.90 -19.08
N GLU A 157 -4.11 -23.91 -19.21
CA GLU A 157 -4.13 -25.05 -18.30
C GLU A 157 -4.53 -26.34 -19.03
N PRO A 158 -4.32 -27.53 -18.41
CA PRO A 158 -4.79 -28.79 -18.97
C PRO A 158 -6.31 -28.80 -19.18
N ARG A 159 -6.75 -29.24 -20.35
CA ARG A 159 -8.17 -29.34 -20.72
C ARG A 159 -8.46 -30.73 -21.30
N PRO A 160 -9.02 -31.68 -20.53
CA PRO A 160 -9.27 -33.04 -21.02
C PRO A 160 -10.14 -33.11 -22.28
N ALA A 161 -11.10 -32.19 -22.42
CA ALA A 161 -11.97 -32.12 -23.60
C ALA A 161 -11.27 -31.65 -24.88
N GLN A 162 -10.15 -30.91 -24.75
CA GLN A 162 -9.36 -30.40 -25.87
C GLN A 162 -7.89 -30.28 -25.42
N PRO A 163 -7.17 -31.41 -25.32
CA PRO A 163 -5.88 -31.49 -24.62
C PRO A 163 -4.75 -30.82 -25.40
N TRP A 164 -3.78 -30.29 -24.65
CA TRP A 164 -2.53 -29.77 -25.20
C TRP A 164 -1.52 -30.89 -25.50
N PRO A 165 -1.09 -31.07 -26.76
CA PRO A 165 0.03 -31.96 -27.09
C PRO A 165 1.29 -31.50 -26.36
N SER A 166 1.97 -32.39 -25.64
CA SER A 166 3.04 -31.98 -24.69
C SER A 166 4.18 -32.99 -24.55
N SER A 167 4.13 -34.10 -25.29
CA SER A 167 5.11 -35.19 -25.23
C SER A 167 6.48 -34.80 -25.80
N THR A 168 6.52 -33.90 -26.78
CA THR A 168 7.76 -33.45 -27.42
C THR A 168 7.98 -31.94 -27.31
N ALA A 169 9.23 -31.51 -27.49
CA ALA A 169 9.55 -30.08 -27.55
C ALA A 169 8.89 -29.38 -28.75
N ALA A 170 8.67 -30.10 -29.86
CA ALA A 170 7.98 -29.56 -31.04
C ALA A 170 6.50 -29.28 -30.74
N GLU A 171 5.82 -30.19 -30.05
CA GLU A 171 4.43 -29.99 -29.61
C GLU A 171 4.31 -28.79 -28.66
N ARG A 172 5.19 -28.69 -27.66
CA ARG A 172 5.22 -27.54 -26.75
C ARG A 172 5.49 -26.23 -27.49
N GLN A 173 6.32 -26.26 -28.54
CA GLN A 173 6.55 -25.10 -29.41
C GLN A 173 5.31 -24.73 -30.23
N GLU A 174 4.51 -25.71 -30.67
CA GLU A 174 3.24 -25.47 -31.36
C GLU A 174 2.19 -24.83 -30.44
N ASN A 175 2.11 -25.27 -29.19
CA ASN A 175 1.22 -24.67 -28.19
C ASN A 175 1.53 -23.18 -28.01
N ARG A 176 2.81 -22.80 -27.96
CA ARG A 176 3.25 -21.40 -27.87
C ARG A 176 2.73 -20.55 -29.04
N TYR A 177 2.61 -21.11 -30.24
CA TYR A 177 2.06 -20.37 -31.39
C TYR A 177 0.58 -20.03 -31.20
N VAL A 178 -0.21 -20.95 -30.68
CA VAL A 178 -1.63 -20.70 -30.39
C VAL A 178 -1.76 -19.63 -29.30
N ILE A 179 -1.03 -19.80 -28.19
CA ILE A 179 -1.04 -18.83 -27.07
C ILE A 179 -0.61 -17.44 -27.55
N ALA A 180 0.47 -17.35 -28.34
CA ALA A 180 0.95 -16.08 -28.90
C ALA A 180 -0.08 -15.41 -29.84
N GLY A 181 -0.81 -16.21 -30.63
CA GLY A 181 -1.89 -15.72 -31.47
C GLY A 181 -3.01 -15.06 -30.65
N LEU A 182 -3.41 -15.68 -29.55
CA LEU A 182 -4.46 -15.18 -28.67
C LEU A 182 -4.03 -13.86 -28.01
N LEU A 183 -2.82 -13.80 -27.45
CA LEU A 183 -2.27 -12.55 -26.88
C LEU A 183 -2.23 -11.43 -27.92
N ALA A 184 -1.83 -11.73 -29.16
CA ALA A 184 -1.81 -10.76 -30.24
C ALA A 184 -3.21 -10.19 -30.55
N ALA A 185 -4.26 -11.00 -30.51
CA ALA A 185 -5.63 -10.51 -30.68
C ALA A 185 -6.07 -9.55 -29.57
N LEU A 186 -5.69 -9.84 -28.32
CA LEU A 186 -5.98 -8.96 -27.18
C LEU A 186 -5.18 -7.64 -27.28
N ALA A 187 -3.91 -7.73 -27.67
CA ALA A 187 -3.04 -6.58 -27.88
C ALA A 187 -3.55 -5.66 -29.00
N ASP A 188 -3.89 -6.23 -30.17
CA ASP A 188 -4.42 -5.48 -31.32
C ASP A 188 -5.74 -4.76 -30.98
N ALA A 189 -6.55 -5.36 -30.10
CA ALA A 189 -7.80 -4.77 -29.61
C ALA A 189 -7.58 -3.77 -28.46
N GLY A 190 -6.33 -3.53 -28.02
CA GLY A 190 -6.00 -2.55 -27.00
C GLY A 190 -6.39 -2.96 -25.58
N PHE A 191 -6.43 -4.26 -25.29
CA PHE A 191 -6.69 -4.79 -23.95
C PHE A 191 -5.39 -5.16 -23.23
N PRO A 192 -5.18 -4.65 -22.01
CA PRO A 192 -4.18 -5.21 -21.10
C PRO A 192 -4.46 -6.71 -20.89
N HIS A 193 -3.42 -7.53 -20.91
CA HIS A 193 -3.56 -8.97 -20.82
C HIS A 193 -2.40 -9.63 -20.08
N GLY A 194 -2.63 -10.84 -19.58
CA GLY A 194 -1.66 -11.63 -18.83
C GLY A 194 -1.97 -13.12 -18.91
N PHE A 195 -1.22 -13.94 -18.18
CA PHE A 195 -1.47 -15.38 -18.09
C PHE A 195 -2.11 -15.78 -16.78
N TYR A 196 -3.01 -16.74 -16.84
CA TYR A 196 -3.33 -17.60 -15.72
C TYR A 196 -2.82 -19.02 -16.00
N SER A 197 -2.05 -19.57 -15.06
CA SER A 197 -1.55 -20.95 -15.09
C SER A 197 -0.89 -21.28 -13.74
N TYR A 198 -0.42 -22.52 -13.59
CA TYR A 198 0.46 -22.93 -12.50
C TYR A 198 1.71 -23.61 -13.05
N ALA A 199 2.79 -23.64 -12.27
CA ALA A 199 4.13 -24.00 -12.75
C ALA A 199 4.20 -25.34 -13.50
N SER A 200 3.58 -26.41 -12.99
CA SER A 200 3.61 -27.72 -13.64
C SER A 200 2.77 -27.78 -14.92
N ALA A 201 1.63 -27.10 -14.98
CA ALA A 201 0.85 -26.96 -16.22
C ALA A 201 1.60 -26.15 -17.26
N TRP A 202 2.17 -25.01 -16.87
CA TRP A 202 2.94 -24.15 -17.75
C TRP A 202 4.16 -24.89 -18.32
N ASP A 203 4.88 -25.67 -17.51
CA ASP A 203 5.98 -26.49 -17.97
C ASP A 203 5.52 -27.59 -18.95
N ALA A 204 4.46 -28.32 -18.61
CA ALA A 204 3.94 -29.37 -19.48
C ALA A 204 3.47 -28.82 -20.84
N ILE A 205 2.72 -27.72 -20.85
CA ILE A 205 2.11 -27.15 -22.06
C ILE A 205 3.15 -26.37 -22.88
N THR A 206 3.99 -25.57 -22.23
CA THR A 206 4.85 -24.61 -22.92
C THR A 206 6.33 -24.96 -22.85
N GLY A 207 6.77 -25.86 -21.97
CA GLY A 207 8.18 -26.12 -21.72
C GLY A 207 8.86 -24.94 -21.04
N SER A 208 8.24 -24.43 -19.97
CA SER A 208 8.73 -23.33 -19.13
C SER A 208 9.04 -22.05 -19.92
N TRP A 209 8.17 -21.68 -20.86
CA TRP A 209 8.36 -20.51 -21.71
C TRP A 209 8.45 -19.22 -20.87
N GLN A 210 9.55 -18.47 -21.01
CA GLN A 210 9.81 -17.23 -20.28
C GLN A 210 9.31 -16.01 -21.05
N LEU A 211 8.49 -15.21 -20.39
CA LEU A 211 7.84 -13.99 -20.88
C LEU A 211 7.79 -12.96 -19.73
N PRO A 212 8.94 -12.36 -19.37
CA PRO A 212 9.05 -11.48 -18.20
C PRO A 212 8.19 -10.21 -18.29
N ASP A 213 7.84 -9.79 -19.51
CA ASP A 213 7.03 -8.60 -19.75
C ASP A 213 5.52 -8.86 -19.71
N VAL A 214 5.08 -10.12 -19.51
CA VAL A 214 3.65 -10.48 -19.48
C VAL A 214 3.22 -10.75 -18.04
N PRO A 215 2.25 -9.98 -17.48
CA PRO A 215 1.74 -10.17 -16.13
C PRO A 215 1.17 -11.57 -15.87
N VAL A 216 1.22 -12.00 -14.62
CA VAL A 216 0.78 -13.33 -14.17
C VAL A 216 -0.31 -13.24 -13.09
N TRP A 217 -1.32 -14.08 -13.25
CA TRP A 217 -2.28 -14.51 -12.24
C TRP A 217 -1.92 -15.94 -11.82
N SER A 218 -1.51 -16.14 -10.57
CA SER A 218 -0.95 -17.43 -10.10
C SER A 218 -1.80 -18.06 -8.99
N PRO A 219 -2.30 -19.29 -9.17
CA PRO A 219 -3.05 -19.99 -8.14
C PRO A 219 -2.13 -20.75 -7.17
N ALA A 220 -2.48 -20.73 -5.89
CA ALA A 220 -1.92 -21.58 -4.84
C ALA A 220 -2.68 -22.91 -4.70
N GLY A 221 -3.86 -23.05 -5.32
CA GLY A 221 -4.69 -24.26 -5.28
C GLY A 221 -5.63 -24.32 -4.07
N ARG A 222 -5.99 -25.54 -3.65
CA ARG A 222 -6.93 -25.78 -2.55
C ARG A 222 -6.19 -25.79 -1.22
N LEU A 223 -5.93 -24.61 -0.68
CA LEU A 223 -5.18 -24.42 0.56
C LEU A 223 -5.90 -23.35 1.40
N ASP A 224 -6.03 -23.63 2.70
CA ASP A 224 -6.92 -22.92 3.64
C ASP A 224 -6.45 -21.50 4.05
N VAL A 225 -5.49 -20.86 3.36
CA VAL A 225 -4.87 -19.61 3.85
C VAL A 225 -4.39 -18.63 2.78
N ALA A 226 -4.71 -17.36 2.98
CA ALA A 226 -4.22 -16.23 2.17
C ALA A 226 -2.68 -16.07 2.15
N SER A 227 -1.96 -16.63 3.12
CA SER A 227 -0.50 -16.45 3.25
C SER A 227 0.31 -17.17 2.18
N GLU A 228 -0.16 -18.32 1.68
CA GLU A 228 0.52 -19.04 0.60
C GLU A 228 0.27 -18.38 -0.75
N ALA A 229 -0.95 -17.87 -0.95
CA ALA A 229 -1.27 -17.04 -2.10
C ALA A 229 -0.44 -15.74 -2.11
N SER A 230 -0.23 -15.09 -0.96
CA SER A 230 0.60 -13.88 -0.90
C SER A 230 2.09 -14.18 -1.14
N ASP A 231 2.59 -15.37 -0.81
CA ASP A 231 3.98 -15.76 -1.11
C ASP A 231 4.26 -15.81 -2.62
N LEU A 232 3.25 -16.11 -3.45
CA LEU A 232 3.39 -16.08 -4.91
C LEU A 232 3.63 -14.66 -5.43
N CYS A 233 3.19 -13.62 -4.74
CA CYS A 233 3.36 -12.23 -5.16
C CYS A 233 4.82 -11.76 -5.20
N VAL A 234 5.69 -12.35 -4.38
CA VAL A 234 7.09 -11.94 -4.17
C VAL A 234 8.10 -12.94 -4.72
N ASN A 235 7.62 -14.07 -5.24
CA ASN A 235 8.45 -15.13 -5.79
C ASN A 235 8.40 -15.12 -7.34
N PRO A 236 9.44 -15.67 -8.01
CA PRO A 236 9.41 -15.82 -9.47
C PRO A 236 8.18 -16.62 -9.92
N SER A 237 7.47 -16.12 -10.94
CA SER A 237 6.32 -16.80 -11.52
C SER A 237 6.72 -17.91 -12.49
N PHE A 238 5.74 -18.70 -12.93
CA PHE A 238 5.94 -19.79 -13.89
C PHE A 238 6.47 -19.33 -15.27
N SER A 239 6.21 -18.07 -15.65
CA SER A 239 6.66 -17.49 -16.93
C SER A 239 7.78 -16.45 -16.74
N GLY A 240 8.23 -16.20 -15.50
CA GLY A 240 9.15 -15.12 -15.17
C GLY A 240 8.52 -13.72 -15.20
N GLY A 241 7.23 -13.59 -15.56
CA GLY A 241 6.48 -12.35 -15.48
C GLY A 241 6.14 -11.95 -14.05
N THR A 242 5.88 -10.65 -13.82
CA THR A 242 5.46 -10.16 -12.50
C THR A 242 4.07 -10.73 -12.14
N VAL A 243 3.91 -11.22 -10.92
CA VAL A 243 2.62 -11.71 -10.41
C VAL A 243 1.80 -10.52 -9.93
N HIS A 244 0.68 -10.23 -10.60
CA HIS A 244 -0.24 -9.13 -10.23
C HIS A 244 -1.42 -9.61 -9.38
N LEU A 245 -1.78 -10.88 -9.56
CA LEU A 245 -2.95 -11.50 -8.94
C LEU A 245 -2.58 -12.90 -8.47
N THR A 246 -3.08 -13.31 -7.31
CA THR A 246 -2.95 -14.68 -6.82
C THR A 246 -4.30 -15.24 -6.42
N GLN A 247 -4.46 -16.55 -6.50
CA GLN A 247 -5.73 -17.22 -6.27
C GLN A 247 -5.61 -18.37 -5.28
N TRP A 248 -6.65 -18.65 -4.50
CA TRP A 248 -6.85 -19.92 -3.79
C TRP A 248 -8.34 -20.27 -3.77
N THR A 249 -8.68 -21.52 -3.48
CA THR A 249 -10.07 -21.99 -3.48
C THR A 249 -10.41 -22.82 -2.25
N ASP A 250 -11.60 -22.61 -1.69
CA ASP A 250 -12.16 -23.51 -0.67
C ASP A 250 -13.03 -24.63 -1.29
N GLY A 251 -13.22 -24.59 -2.62
CA GLY A 251 -14.08 -25.48 -3.39
C GLY A 251 -15.52 -24.97 -3.56
N THR A 252 -15.88 -23.85 -2.94
CA THR A 252 -17.13 -23.10 -3.16
C THR A 252 -16.83 -21.80 -3.92
N TYR A 253 -15.84 -21.04 -3.45
CA TYR A 253 -15.40 -19.80 -4.06
C TYR A 253 -13.93 -19.88 -4.45
N ASP A 254 -13.62 -19.23 -5.55
CA ASP A 254 -12.26 -18.96 -5.98
C ASP A 254 -11.94 -17.53 -5.56
N TYR A 255 -11.04 -17.41 -4.57
CA TYR A 255 -10.63 -16.15 -3.97
C TYR A 255 -9.43 -15.61 -4.70
N ASP A 256 -9.41 -14.30 -4.91
CA ASP A 256 -8.30 -13.60 -5.52
C ASP A 256 -7.73 -12.52 -4.60
N MET A 257 -6.42 -12.28 -4.75
CA MET A 257 -5.70 -11.27 -4.01
C MET A 257 -4.75 -10.52 -4.95
N THR A 258 -4.81 -9.19 -4.92
CA THR A 258 -3.83 -8.37 -5.65
C THR A 258 -2.46 -8.37 -4.94
N CYS A 259 -1.38 -8.22 -5.70
CA CYS A 259 -0.01 -8.34 -5.18
C CYS A 259 0.64 -7.02 -4.75
N THR A 260 -0.15 -5.95 -4.60
CA THR A 260 0.38 -4.64 -4.26
C THR A 260 0.72 -4.56 -2.76
N GLY A 261 1.97 -4.17 -2.45
CA GLY A 261 2.41 -3.95 -1.07
C GLY A 261 2.65 -5.23 -0.26
N VAL A 262 2.82 -6.38 -0.90
CA VAL A 262 3.20 -7.65 -0.26
C VAL A 262 4.72 -7.71 -0.10
N TYR A 263 5.23 -8.10 1.06
CA TYR A 263 6.67 -8.18 1.33
C TYR A 263 7.05 -9.34 2.24
N GLN A 264 8.31 -9.76 2.14
CA GLN A 264 8.84 -10.95 2.77
C GLN A 264 10.25 -10.70 3.31
N ALA A 265 10.58 -11.33 4.44
CA ALA A 265 11.88 -11.21 5.08
C ALA A 265 12.66 -12.53 5.04
N HIS A 266 13.95 -12.44 4.69
CA HIS A 266 14.93 -13.48 4.93
C HIS A 266 15.60 -13.25 6.28
N VAL A 267 15.30 -14.11 7.26
CA VAL A 267 15.84 -14.02 8.61
C VAL A 267 17.00 -14.99 8.75
N ALA A 268 18.11 -14.53 9.33
CA ALA A 268 19.29 -15.37 9.55
C ALA A 268 18.91 -16.68 10.25
N THR A 269 19.45 -17.79 9.76
CA THR A 269 19.19 -19.19 10.20
C THR A 269 17.78 -19.73 9.97
N LEU A 270 16.77 -18.89 9.67
CA LEU A 270 15.40 -19.32 9.40
C LEU A 270 15.04 -19.30 7.91
N GLY A 271 15.74 -18.50 7.11
CA GLY A 271 15.44 -18.33 5.70
C GLY A 271 14.30 -17.35 5.43
N TRP A 272 13.73 -17.42 4.22
CA TRP A 272 12.53 -16.66 3.84
C TRP A 272 11.34 -17.09 4.72
N GLN A 273 10.77 -16.14 5.45
CA GLN A 273 9.56 -16.33 6.26
C GLN A 273 8.31 -16.13 5.40
N PRO A 274 7.10 -16.53 5.82
CA PRO A 274 5.88 -16.18 5.11
C PRO A 274 5.78 -14.67 4.86
N SER A 275 5.23 -14.31 3.70
CA SER A 275 4.98 -12.92 3.33
C SER A 275 3.91 -12.28 4.21
N VAL A 276 3.96 -10.96 4.25
CA VAL A 276 3.03 -10.09 4.95
C VAL A 276 2.66 -8.92 4.04
N PHE A 277 1.62 -8.19 4.42
CA PHE A 277 1.10 -7.01 3.74
C PHE A 277 0.41 -6.11 4.78
N ASP A 278 -0.08 -4.94 4.39
CA ASP A 278 -0.86 -4.03 5.25
C ASP A 278 -0.22 -3.78 6.64
N GLY A 279 1.10 -3.58 6.67
CA GLY A 279 1.82 -3.24 7.91
C GLY A 279 2.13 -4.42 8.82
N GLY A 280 1.90 -5.64 8.34
CA GLY A 280 2.33 -6.87 9.00
C GLY A 280 3.83 -6.89 9.30
N THR A 281 4.23 -7.63 10.33
CA THR A 281 5.66 -7.67 10.72
C THR A 281 6.42 -8.70 9.88
N ALA A 282 7.33 -8.23 9.03
CA ALA A 282 8.29 -9.10 8.35
C ALA A 282 9.58 -9.20 9.18
N GLY A 283 9.93 -10.41 9.61
CA GLY A 283 11.11 -10.67 10.44
C GLY A 283 10.74 -11.21 11.83
N THR A 284 11.62 -11.01 12.81
CA THR A 284 11.38 -11.50 14.17
C THR A 284 11.76 -10.47 15.22
N THR A 285 10.90 -10.27 16.21
CA THR A 285 11.22 -9.47 17.41
C THR A 285 11.58 -10.37 18.58
N GLY A 286 12.59 -10.00 19.38
CA GLY A 286 12.94 -10.71 20.61
C GLY A 286 13.71 -12.04 20.43
N ARG A 287 13.96 -12.47 19.19
CA ARG A 287 14.75 -13.68 18.88
C ARG A 287 16.24 -13.40 18.65
N SER A 288 16.64 -12.13 18.62
CA SER A 288 18.01 -11.69 18.35
C SER A 288 18.56 -12.14 16.97
N LEU A 289 17.68 -12.33 15.98
CA LEU A 289 18.06 -12.75 14.64
C LEU A 289 18.06 -11.56 13.66
N PRO A 290 19.15 -11.32 12.90
CA PRO A 290 19.17 -10.30 11.87
C PRO A 290 18.26 -10.63 10.69
N LEU A 291 17.68 -9.57 10.11
CA LEU A 291 17.28 -9.60 8.71
C LEU A 291 18.53 -9.58 7.83
N GLU A 292 18.57 -10.46 6.84
CA GLU A 292 19.65 -10.49 5.84
C GLU A 292 19.16 -9.94 4.50
N ALA A 293 17.92 -10.20 4.12
CA ALA A 293 17.32 -9.71 2.88
C ALA A 293 15.81 -9.45 3.02
N LEU A 294 15.28 -8.67 2.07
CA LEU A 294 13.86 -8.41 1.90
C LEU A 294 13.46 -8.62 0.43
N ARG A 295 12.21 -9.03 0.19
CA ARG A 295 11.50 -8.98 -1.10
C ARG A 295 10.20 -8.21 -0.94
N LEU A 296 9.73 -7.58 -2.01
CA LEU A 296 8.52 -6.78 -2.01
C LEU A 296 7.85 -6.84 -3.38
N SER A 297 6.54 -6.68 -3.45
CA SER A 297 5.76 -6.58 -4.69
C SER A 297 4.92 -5.31 -4.71
N VAL A 298 4.81 -4.71 -5.90
CA VAL A 298 3.99 -3.50 -6.20
C VAL A 298 3.03 -3.79 -7.34
N ALA A 299 2.88 -5.07 -7.68
CA ALA A 299 2.18 -5.46 -8.86
C ALA A 299 0.68 -5.18 -8.69
N GLY A 300 0.19 -4.23 -9.47
CA GLY A 300 -1.20 -3.81 -9.51
C GLY A 300 -1.48 -3.06 -10.80
N ASP A 301 -2.68 -3.24 -11.35
CA ASP A 301 -3.08 -2.64 -12.64
C ASP A 301 -3.56 -1.18 -12.51
N ARG A 302 -3.65 -0.69 -11.26
CA ARG A 302 -4.30 0.57 -10.91
C ARG A 302 -3.46 1.79 -11.23
N LEU A 303 -2.15 1.72 -11.03
CA LEU A 303 -1.27 2.90 -11.03
C LEU A 303 0.07 2.59 -11.67
N ALA A 304 0.48 3.43 -12.62
CA ALA A 304 1.85 3.38 -13.11
C ALA A 304 2.81 3.79 -11.98
N GLY A 305 3.98 3.18 -11.93
CA GLY A 305 4.98 3.45 -10.89
C GLY A 305 5.46 2.18 -10.21
N ASP A 306 6.43 2.37 -9.32
CA ASP A 306 7.14 1.29 -8.64
C ASP A 306 7.58 1.76 -7.24
N ILE A 307 7.95 0.81 -6.37
CA ILE A 307 8.70 1.06 -5.15
C ILE A 307 10.19 0.98 -5.50
N LEU A 308 10.86 2.13 -5.43
CA LEU A 308 12.31 2.15 -5.40
C LEU A 308 12.79 1.96 -3.97
N TRP A 309 13.73 1.05 -3.78
CA TRP A 309 14.25 0.73 -2.45
C TRP A 309 15.70 0.29 -2.47
N ARG A 310 16.35 0.39 -1.32
CA ARG A 310 17.73 -0.06 -1.10
C ARG A 310 17.96 -0.43 0.36
N GLY A 311 18.90 -1.35 0.58
CA GLY A 311 19.38 -1.74 1.91
C GLY A 311 20.78 -1.21 2.18
N HIS A 312 21.05 -0.84 3.43
CA HIS A 312 22.40 -0.68 3.97
C HIS A 312 22.82 -1.98 4.65
N VAL A 313 23.80 -2.68 4.07
CA VAL A 313 24.23 -4.01 4.51
C VAL A 313 25.57 -3.92 5.23
N GLN A 314 25.73 -4.69 6.30
CA GLN A 314 26.99 -4.83 7.02
C GLN A 314 28.16 -5.08 6.05
N ASN A 315 29.26 -4.34 6.22
CA ASN A 315 30.50 -4.43 5.42
C ASN A 315 30.36 -4.14 3.91
N ILE A 316 29.17 -3.80 3.42
CA ILE A 316 28.91 -3.41 2.03
C ILE A 316 28.53 -1.92 1.97
N GLY A 317 27.74 -1.46 2.93
CA GLY A 317 27.14 -0.12 2.91
C GLY A 317 25.83 -0.09 2.14
N TRP A 318 25.48 1.08 1.62
CA TRP A 318 24.28 1.25 0.78
C TRP A 318 24.41 0.52 -0.54
N GLN A 319 23.50 -0.42 -0.80
CA GLN A 319 23.30 -0.98 -2.11
C GLN A 319 22.67 0.08 -3.05
N PRO A 320 22.82 -0.07 -4.39
CA PRO A 320 22.13 0.78 -5.35
C PRO A 320 20.61 0.74 -5.15
N TRP A 321 19.93 1.81 -5.54
CA TRP A 321 18.48 1.81 -5.67
C TRP A 321 18.04 0.77 -6.70
N THR A 322 17.04 -0.04 -6.35
CA THR A 322 16.41 -1.01 -7.25
C THR A 322 14.89 -0.92 -7.17
N THR A 323 14.18 -1.66 -8.01
CA THR A 323 12.70 -1.75 -8.05
C THR A 323 12.18 -2.87 -7.16
N ALA A 324 10.86 -2.92 -6.94
CA ALA A 324 10.20 -4.01 -6.21
C ALA A 324 10.52 -5.40 -6.79
N ALA A 325 10.73 -5.49 -8.11
CA ALA A 325 11.08 -6.74 -8.78
C ALA A 325 12.40 -7.38 -8.31
N SER A 326 13.25 -6.65 -7.58
CA SER A 326 14.54 -7.14 -7.08
C SER A 326 14.64 -7.07 -5.56
N PRO A 327 15.18 -8.11 -4.90
CA PRO A 327 15.42 -8.08 -3.46
C PRO A 327 16.53 -7.09 -3.08
N ILE A 328 16.46 -6.59 -1.83
CA ILE A 328 17.58 -5.89 -1.17
C ILE A 328 18.18 -6.77 -0.07
N GLY A 329 19.40 -6.46 0.35
CA GLY A 329 20.15 -7.24 1.31
C GLY A 329 20.97 -8.35 0.66
N THR A 330 21.23 -9.41 1.41
CA THR A 330 21.98 -10.60 0.97
C THR A 330 21.33 -11.88 1.48
N THR A 331 21.42 -12.96 0.71
CA THR A 331 20.99 -14.29 1.15
C THR A 331 22.20 -15.20 1.22
N GLY A 332 22.37 -15.94 2.32
CA GLY A 332 23.42 -16.96 2.45
C GLY A 332 24.84 -16.42 2.72
N LEU A 333 25.02 -15.10 2.83
CA LEU A 333 26.31 -14.48 3.14
C LEU A 333 26.52 -14.19 4.64
N GLY A 334 25.49 -14.35 5.47
CA GLY A 334 25.56 -14.04 6.90
C GLY A 334 25.70 -12.53 7.20
N LEU A 335 25.43 -11.66 6.22
CA LEU A 335 25.51 -10.21 6.38
C LEU A 335 24.12 -9.65 6.69
N ARG A 336 24.02 -8.85 7.77
CA ARG A 336 22.75 -8.25 8.19
C ARG A 336 22.45 -6.95 7.44
N LEU A 337 21.16 -6.67 7.29
CA LEU A 337 20.66 -5.33 7.05
C LEU A 337 20.82 -4.48 8.32
N GLU A 338 21.25 -3.25 8.15
CA GLU A 338 21.41 -2.26 9.23
C GLU A 338 20.47 -1.06 9.04
N ALA A 339 20.11 -0.73 7.79
CA ALA A 339 19.11 0.27 7.46
C ALA A 339 18.46 -0.01 6.09
N LEU A 340 17.35 0.66 5.82
CA LEU A 340 16.66 0.63 4.52
C LEU A 340 15.99 1.97 4.20
N GLU A 341 15.82 2.23 2.91
CA GLU A 341 15.09 3.37 2.37
C GLU A 341 14.15 2.91 1.24
N LEU A 342 12.94 3.45 1.21
CA LEU A 342 11.91 3.15 0.22
C LEU A 342 11.24 4.44 -0.23
N ARG A 343 10.96 4.58 -1.53
CA ARG A 343 10.20 5.70 -2.10
C ARG A 343 9.36 5.22 -3.29
N LEU A 344 8.23 5.88 -3.52
CA LEU A 344 7.36 5.57 -4.66
C LEU A 344 7.81 6.34 -5.91
N THR A 345 7.42 5.85 -7.08
CA THR A 345 7.55 6.54 -8.38
C THR A 345 6.23 6.58 -9.15
N GLY A 346 6.15 7.36 -10.23
CA GLY A 346 4.98 7.40 -11.12
C GLY A 346 3.69 7.91 -10.46
N ASP A 347 2.56 7.45 -10.97
CA ASP A 347 1.23 7.73 -10.44
C ASP A 347 1.07 7.19 -9.02
N LEU A 348 1.72 6.07 -8.71
CA LEU A 348 1.76 5.53 -7.35
C LEU A 348 2.35 6.54 -6.36
N ALA A 349 3.42 7.25 -6.74
CA ALA A 349 3.97 8.33 -5.93
C ALA A 349 3.08 9.57 -5.88
N SER A 350 2.21 9.80 -6.86
CA SER A 350 1.29 10.93 -6.83
C SER A 350 0.12 10.70 -5.86
N GLN A 351 -0.31 9.44 -5.70
CA GLN A 351 -1.50 9.06 -4.94
C GLN A 351 -1.21 8.41 -3.60
N TYR A 352 0.02 7.94 -3.36
CA TYR A 352 0.40 7.26 -2.12
C TYR A 352 1.75 7.75 -1.60
N SER A 353 1.93 7.63 -0.29
CA SER A 353 3.22 7.67 0.39
C SER A 353 3.54 6.26 0.88
N ILE A 354 4.82 5.93 0.97
CA ILE A 354 5.27 4.69 1.60
C ILE A 354 5.76 5.00 3.01
N ARG A 355 5.12 4.35 3.99
CA ARG A 355 5.44 4.46 5.41
C ARG A 355 6.09 3.17 5.88
N TYR A 356 7.21 3.27 6.60
CA TYR A 356 7.91 2.09 7.09
C TYR A 356 8.71 2.37 8.37
N ARG A 357 9.05 1.31 9.10
CA ARG A 357 9.94 1.38 10.27
C ARG A 357 10.71 0.08 10.44
N ALA A 358 11.80 0.17 11.20
CA ALA A 358 12.64 -0.97 11.57
C ALA A 358 12.57 -1.25 13.08
N HIS A 359 12.57 -2.53 13.44
CA HIS A 359 12.95 -3.01 14.76
C HIS A 359 14.46 -3.26 14.77
N VAL A 360 15.20 -2.46 15.54
CA VAL A 360 16.66 -2.49 15.56
C VAL A 360 17.17 -3.13 16.85
N GLN A 361 18.22 -3.94 16.74
CA GLN A 361 18.91 -4.55 17.88
C GLN A 361 19.19 -3.52 18.99
N ASN A 362 18.86 -3.87 20.23
CA ASN A 362 19.06 -3.05 21.44
C ASN A 362 18.33 -1.69 21.46
N VAL A 363 17.51 -1.39 20.44
CA VAL A 363 16.71 -0.16 20.34
C VAL A 363 15.22 -0.50 20.38
N GLY A 364 14.81 -1.58 19.71
CA GLY A 364 13.42 -1.93 19.50
C GLY A 364 12.83 -1.26 18.25
N TRP A 365 11.51 -1.14 18.21
CA TRP A 365 10.82 -0.43 17.12
C TRP A 365 11.14 1.06 17.14
N GLN A 366 11.74 1.54 16.06
CA GLN A 366 11.93 2.97 15.81
C GLN A 366 10.61 3.62 15.33
N PRO A 367 10.49 4.95 15.39
CA PRO A 367 9.37 5.66 14.77
C PRO A 367 9.24 5.38 13.27
N TYR A 368 8.03 5.55 12.75
CA TYR A 368 7.79 5.49 11.31
C TYR A 368 8.51 6.61 10.57
N VAL A 369 9.06 6.26 9.41
CA VAL A 369 9.61 7.18 8.41
C VAL A 369 8.80 7.05 7.12
N VAL A 370 8.96 8.01 6.22
CA VAL A 370 8.20 8.09 4.96
C VAL A 370 9.11 8.47 3.79
N ASP A 371 8.76 8.01 2.59
CA ASP A 371 9.23 8.50 1.29
C ASP A 371 10.73 8.87 1.23
N GLY A 372 11.58 7.85 1.32
CA GLY A 372 13.03 7.94 1.11
C GLY A 372 13.83 8.23 2.39
N ALA A 373 13.19 8.48 3.52
CA ALA A 373 13.87 8.66 4.80
C ALA A 373 14.43 7.33 5.36
N THR A 374 15.57 7.38 6.04
CA THR A 374 16.23 6.16 6.52
C THR A 374 15.50 5.51 7.71
N ALA A 375 15.14 4.23 7.61
CA ALA A 375 14.77 3.38 8.74
C ALA A 375 15.96 2.49 9.14
N GLY A 376 16.22 2.31 10.43
CA GLY A 376 17.38 1.57 10.93
C GLY A 376 18.51 2.47 11.43
N THR A 377 19.75 1.99 11.33
CA THR A 377 20.95 2.74 11.75
C THR A 377 22.07 2.60 10.72
N VAL A 378 22.79 3.69 10.46
CA VAL A 378 23.95 3.71 9.56
C VAL A 378 25.20 3.90 10.42
N GLY A 379 26.20 3.03 10.22
CA GLY A 379 27.52 3.14 10.88
C GLY A 379 27.56 2.77 12.37
N GLN A 380 26.44 2.36 12.96
CA GLN A 380 26.36 1.96 14.39
C GLN A 380 26.58 0.46 14.59
N GLY A 381 26.62 -0.34 13.51
CA GLY A 381 26.79 -1.78 13.58
C GLY A 381 25.60 -2.54 14.17
N LEU A 382 24.43 -1.91 14.30
CA LEU A 382 23.21 -2.54 14.81
C LEU A 382 22.39 -3.12 13.66
N ARG A 383 21.93 -4.37 13.83
CA ARG A 383 21.09 -5.06 12.86
C ARG A 383 19.63 -4.61 12.93
N VAL A 384 18.97 -4.60 11.77
CA VAL A 384 17.51 -4.69 11.68
C VAL A 384 17.10 -6.14 11.94
N GLU A 385 16.06 -6.35 12.73
CA GLU A 385 15.51 -7.67 13.08
C GLU A 385 14.10 -7.90 12.54
N ALA A 386 13.34 -6.82 12.32
CA ALA A 386 12.04 -6.84 11.67
C ALA A 386 11.70 -5.48 11.04
N VAL A 387 10.76 -5.46 10.10
CA VAL A 387 10.22 -4.24 9.48
C VAL A 387 8.70 -4.29 9.39
N THR A 388 8.07 -3.12 9.33
CA THR A 388 6.71 -2.95 8.82
C THR A 388 6.75 -1.94 7.68
N ILE A 389 5.96 -2.18 6.63
CA ILE A 389 5.85 -1.38 5.42
C ILE A 389 4.37 -1.25 5.07
N ASP A 390 3.94 -0.02 4.80
CA ASP A 390 2.57 0.36 4.46
C ASP A 390 2.55 1.32 3.28
N LEU A 391 1.66 1.07 2.33
CA LEU A 391 1.20 2.12 1.41
C LEU A 391 0.08 2.88 2.10
N VAL A 392 0.23 4.20 2.19
CA VAL A 392 -0.79 5.08 2.75
C VAL A 392 -1.23 6.04 1.66
N PRO A 393 -2.53 6.29 1.47
CA PRO A 393 -2.98 7.26 0.49
C PRO A 393 -2.33 8.60 0.81
N LYS A 394 -1.70 9.21 -0.20
CA LYS A 394 -1.63 10.65 -0.23
C LYS A 394 -3.06 11.06 -0.39
N ILE A 395 -3.59 11.68 0.64
CA ILE A 395 -4.81 12.45 0.46
C ILE A 395 -4.48 13.37 -0.72
N ALA A 396 -5.19 13.16 -1.85
CA ALA A 396 -5.09 14.06 -2.98
C ALA A 396 -5.18 15.49 -2.43
N PRO A 397 -4.47 16.48 -2.97
CA PRO A 397 -4.49 17.85 -2.47
C PRO A 397 -5.86 18.50 -2.72
N GLU A 398 -6.88 18.01 -2.03
CA GLU A 398 -8.15 18.65 -1.78
C GLU A 398 -8.19 19.18 -0.35
N PHE A 399 -7.10 19.03 0.42
CA PHE A 399 -6.91 19.70 1.70
C PHE A 399 -5.46 19.65 2.22
N THR A 400 -4.79 20.79 2.35
CA THR A 400 -3.43 20.89 2.95
C THR A 400 -3.32 22.19 3.74
N ALA A 401 -2.76 22.15 4.96
CA ALA A 401 -2.36 23.37 5.65
C ALA A 401 -1.03 23.86 5.07
N VAL A 402 -1.05 25.02 4.41
CA VAL A 402 0.13 25.70 3.90
C VAL A 402 0.45 26.87 4.81
N TYR A 403 1.60 26.85 5.46
CA TYR A 403 1.97 27.86 6.45
C TYR A 403 3.42 28.30 6.33
N ALA A 404 3.71 29.46 6.90
CA ALA A 404 5.05 29.99 7.04
C ALA A 404 5.19 30.79 8.34
N ALA A 405 6.42 30.92 8.82
CA ALA A 405 6.76 31.73 9.98
C ALA A 405 7.54 32.97 9.55
N HIS A 406 7.23 34.11 10.16
CA HIS A 406 8.10 35.29 10.14
C HIS A 406 9.11 35.16 11.28
N VAL A 407 10.36 34.89 10.95
CA VAL A 407 11.44 34.63 11.92
C VAL A 407 12.29 35.89 12.07
N GLN A 408 12.67 36.19 13.32
CA GLN A 408 13.60 37.27 13.66
C GLN A 408 14.82 37.28 12.73
N ASN A 409 15.14 38.47 12.20
CA ASN A 409 16.26 38.72 11.29
C ASN A 409 16.24 37.94 9.96
N ARG A 410 15.17 37.19 9.66
CA ARG A 410 15.04 36.40 8.42
C ARG A 410 13.81 36.72 7.60
N GLY A 411 12.79 37.30 8.21
CA GLY A 411 11.53 37.56 7.53
C GLY A 411 10.69 36.29 7.39
N TRP A 412 9.78 36.29 6.42
CA TRP A 412 8.95 35.14 6.09
C TRP A 412 9.78 33.98 5.52
N THR A 413 9.64 32.80 6.11
CA THR A 413 10.18 31.57 5.53
C THR A 413 9.41 31.17 4.27
N THR A 414 9.97 30.22 3.51
CA THR A 414 9.22 29.54 2.46
C THR A 414 7.96 28.88 3.03
N ASN A 415 6.92 28.80 2.21
CA ASN A 415 5.73 28.03 2.57
C ASN A 415 6.10 26.57 2.75
N VAL A 416 5.55 25.96 3.79
CA VAL A 416 5.65 24.54 4.06
C VAL A 416 4.24 23.96 4.19
N SER A 417 4.11 22.67 3.94
CA SER A 417 2.86 21.94 4.03
C SER A 417 2.85 21.01 5.25
N ASP A 418 1.65 20.67 5.73
CA ASP A 418 1.32 19.64 6.72
C ASP A 418 2.49 18.93 7.40
N GLY A 419 2.67 19.20 8.69
CA GLY A 419 3.67 18.54 9.53
C GLY A 419 5.11 18.95 9.26
N THR A 420 5.39 19.75 8.24
CA THR A 420 6.74 20.30 8.00
C THR A 420 7.04 21.45 8.94
N VAL A 421 8.25 21.54 9.48
CA VAL A 421 8.62 22.60 10.43
C VAL A 421 8.65 23.96 9.73
N ALA A 422 7.91 24.95 10.26
CA ALA A 422 8.04 26.36 9.92
C ALA A 422 8.74 27.12 11.06
N GLY A 423 9.89 27.73 10.78
CA GLY A 423 10.71 28.43 11.76
C GLY A 423 12.11 27.83 11.89
N THR A 424 12.72 27.94 13.07
CA THR A 424 14.06 27.43 13.34
C THR A 424 14.13 26.75 14.70
N THR A 425 14.74 25.57 14.79
CA THR A 425 15.01 24.90 16.07
C THR A 425 16.48 25.06 16.44
N GLY A 426 16.78 25.40 17.70
CA GLY A 426 18.15 25.44 18.23
C GLY A 426 19.00 26.63 17.81
N GLN A 427 18.40 27.63 17.12
CA GLN A 427 19.10 28.83 16.67
C GLN A 427 18.77 30.07 17.52
N ALA A 428 17.97 29.92 18.56
CA ALA A 428 17.54 30.98 19.46
C ALA A 428 16.83 32.18 18.79
N LEU A 429 16.22 31.97 17.61
CA LEU A 429 15.45 32.99 16.89
C LEU A 429 13.96 32.87 17.20
N ARG A 430 13.30 33.99 17.50
CA ARG A 430 11.84 34.02 17.73
C ARG A 430 11.07 33.99 16.42
N VAL A 431 9.92 33.32 16.44
CA VAL A 431 8.80 33.56 15.53
C VAL A 431 8.07 34.81 16.01
N GLU A 432 7.84 35.75 15.09
CA GLU A 432 7.13 37.01 15.36
C GLU A 432 5.70 36.95 14.82
N ALA A 433 5.50 36.29 13.67
CA ALA A 433 4.20 36.08 13.04
C ALA A 433 4.10 34.73 12.34
N LEU A 434 2.87 34.29 12.11
CA LEU A 434 2.54 33.11 11.31
C LEU A 434 1.56 33.52 10.20
N ARG A 435 1.63 32.85 9.06
CA ARG A 435 0.55 32.80 8.05
C ARG A 435 0.14 31.35 7.83
N LEU A 436 -1.15 31.09 7.68
CA LEU A 436 -1.70 29.76 7.45
C LEU A 436 -2.85 29.90 6.46
N THR A 437 -2.77 29.16 5.37
CA THR A 437 -3.84 29.00 4.40
C THR A 437 -4.22 27.53 4.36
N VAL A 438 -5.52 27.31 4.26
CA VAL A 438 -6.09 25.98 4.16
C VAL A 438 -7.05 26.01 2.97
N SER A 439 -6.85 25.12 2.00
CA SER A 439 -7.64 25.07 0.77
C SER A 439 -8.39 23.75 0.65
N SER A 440 -9.71 23.79 0.53
CA SER A 440 -10.53 22.62 0.15
C SER A 440 -11.27 22.80 -1.16
N THR A 441 -11.32 21.73 -1.96
CA THR A 441 -12.28 21.58 -3.07
C THR A 441 -13.49 20.73 -2.68
N ALA A 442 -13.40 19.95 -1.59
CA ALA A 442 -14.41 18.97 -1.18
C ALA A 442 -15.43 19.50 -0.17
N TYR A 443 -15.03 20.40 0.75
CA TYR A 443 -15.89 20.88 1.83
C TYR A 443 -15.75 22.39 2.05
N GLY A 444 -16.88 23.06 2.29
CA GLY A 444 -16.88 24.49 2.61
C GLY A 444 -16.37 24.78 4.04
N GLY A 445 -15.58 25.84 4.20
CA GLY A 445 -15.12 26.29 5.51
C GLY A 445 -13.84 27.12 5.45
N ASP A 446 -13.34 27.51 6.62
CA ASP A 446 -12.09 28.26 6.80
C ASP A 446 -11.45 27.89 8.15
N ILE A 447 -10.28 28.44 8.46
CA ILE A 447 -9.73 28.46 9.82
C ILE A 447 -10.20 29.71 10.57
N GLN A 448 -10.26 29.59 11.90
CA GLN A 448 -10.11 30.71 12.80
C GLN A 448 -8.88 30.51 13.67
N TRP A 449 -8.10 31.56 13.83
CA TRP A 449 -6.87 31.48 14.61
C TRP A 449 -6.49 32.80 15.25
N ARG A 450 -5.66 32.74 16.30
CA ARG A 450 -5.16 33.90 17.04
C ARG A 450 -3.81 33.62 17.68
N GLY A 451 -3.04 34.67 17.89
CA GLY A 451 -1.74 34.62 18.57
C GLY A 451 -1.76 35.33 19.92
N HIS A 452 -1.01 34.80 20.89
CA HIS A 452 -0.62 35.50 22.11
C HIS A 452 0.76 36.11 21.90
N VAL A 453 0.83 37.42 21.83
CA VAL A 453 2.06 38.16 21.50
C VAL A 453 2.59 38.85 22.75
N GLN A 454 3.91 38.88 22.89
CA GLN A 454 4.58 39.65 23.93
C GLN A 454 4.01 41.08 24.02
N ASP A 455 3.77 41.55 25.24
CA ASP A 455 3.30 42.90 25.59
C ASP A 455 1.94 43.32 24.98
N ILE A 456 1.28 42.41 24.24
CA ILE A 456 -0.05 42.60 23.65
C ILE A 456 -1.07 41.62 24.26
N GLY A 457 -0.65 40.39 24.52
CA GLY A 457 -1.55 39.31 24.93
C GLY A 457 -2.25 38.65 23.74
N TRP A 458 -3.43 38.06 23.99
CA TRP A 458 -4.23 37.41 22.95
C TRP A 458 -4.81 38.42 21.97
N GLN A 459 -4.41 38.29 20.71
CA GLN A 459 -5.06 38.95 19.59
C GLN A 459 -6.48 38.38 19.36
N PRO A 460 -7.39 39.13 18.71
CA PRO A 460 -8.70 38.61 18.34
C PRO A 460 -8.57 37.43 17.34
N TRP A 461 -9.58 36.56 17.32
CA TRP A 461 -9.70 35.51 16.31
C TRP A 461 -9.84 36.13 14.92
N THR A 462 -9.08 35.62 13.95
CA THR A 462 -9.12 36.02 12.55
C THR A 462 -9.22 34.80 11.61
N SER A 463 -9.51 35.02 10.33
CA SER A 463 -9.53 34.00 9.26
C SER A 463 -8.15 33.69 8.68
N SER A 464 -8.06 32.69 7.79
CA SER A 464 -6.83 32.31 7.04
C SER A 464 -6.24 33.44 6.21
N THR A 465 -7.06 34.43 5.84
CA THR A 465 -6.62 35.58 5.03
C THR A 465 -5.65 36.51 5.76
N ASN A 466 -5.62 36.48 7.10
CA ASN A 466 -4.79 37.39 7.89
C ASN A 466 -3.77 36.61 8.75
N PRO A 467 -2.50 37.05 8.80
CA PRO A 467 -1.51 36.48 9.70
C PRO A 467 -1.82 36.81 11.17
N ILE A 468 -1.33 35.98 12.09
CA ILE A 468 -1.30 36.27 13.53
C ILE A 468 0.13 36.65 13.95
N GLY A 469 0.25 37.36 15.07
CA GLY A 469 1.52 37.90 15.54
C GLY A 469 1.79 39.31 15.05
N THR A 470 3.07 39.69 14.97
CA THR A 470 3.52 40.99 14.44
C THR A 470 4.68 40.78 13.47
N THR A 471 4.76 41.61 12.44
CA THR A 471 5.87 41.58 11.48
C THR A 471 6.73 42.83 11.70
N GLY A 472 8.02 42.66 11.96
CA GLY A 472 8.99 43.77 12.03
C GLY A 472 8.92 44.63 13.30
N GLN A 473 8.07 44.29 14.28
CA GLN A 473 7.95 45.04 15.55
C GLN A 473 8.87 44.48 16.65
N GLY A 474 9.56 43.38 16.41
CA GLY A 474 10.47 42.78 17.37
C GLY A 474 9.79 41.99 18.50
N LEU A 475 8.47 41.83 18.46
CA LEU A 475 7.70 41.12 19.49
C LEU A 475 7.63 39.62 19.17
N ARG A 476 7.86 38.77 20.17
CA ARG A 476 7.75 37.31 20.03
C ARG A 476 6.30 36.86 20.09
N LEU A 477 5.96 35.87 19.27
CA LEU A 477 4.79 35.03 19.48
C LEU A 477 5.10 34.06 20.63
N GLU A 478 4.22 33.97 21.61
CA GLU A 478 4.38 33.13 22.80
C GLU A 478 3.43 31.94 22.80
N ALA A 479 2.22 32.11 22.26
CA ALA A 479 1.25 31.04 22.04
C ALA A 479 0.37 31.31 20.83
N PHE A 480 -0.34 30.29 20.34
CA PHE A 480 -1.37 30.43 19.33
C PHE A 480 -2.45 29.35 19.46
N GLU A 481 -3.61 29.62 18.89
CA GLU A 481 -4.75 28.72 18.79
C GLU A 481 -5.29 28.72 17.37
N VAL A 482 -5.73 27.55 16.89
CA VAL A 482 -6.29 27.33 15.56
C VAL A 482 -7.50 26.43 15.69
N ARG A 483 -8.60 26.76 15.03
CA ARG A 483 -9.79 25.91 14.91
C ARG A 483 -10.34 25.97 13.49
N LEU A 484 -11.03 24.92 13.09
CA LEU A 484 -11.74 24.87 11.81
C LEU A 484 -13.16 25.43 11.94
N THR A 485 -13.70 25.91 10.82
CA THR A 485 -15.06 26.44 10.71
C THR A 485 -15.79 25.82 9.53
N GLY A 486 -17.12 25.89 9.51
CA GLY A 486 -17.94 25.33 8.43
C GLY A 486 -17.95 23.80 8.43
N GLU A 487 -18.21 23.21 7.26
CA GLU A 487 -18.22 21.76 7.08
C GLU A 487 -16.83 21.15 7.32
N LEU A 488 -15.76 21.91 7.09
CA LEU A 488 -14.40 21.48 7.43
C LEU A 488 -14.25 21.05 8.89
N ALA A 489 -14.90 21.74 9.82
CA ALA A 489 -14.85 21.38 11.23
C ALA A 489 -15.54 20.05 11.55
N ASN A 490 -16.45 19.58 10.69
CA ASN A 490 -17.15 18.30 10.86
C ASN A 490 -16.33 17.13 10.30
N HIS A 491 -15.60 17.36 9.21
CA HIS A 491 -14.86 16.32 8.52
C HIS A 491 -13.40 16.23 8.93
N TYR A 492 -12.86 17.25 9.62
CA TYR A 492 -11.45 17.33 9.96
C TYR A 492 -11.18 17.91 11.36
N THR A 493 -9.99 17.61 11.86
CA THR A 493 -9.37 18.15 13.07
C THR A 493 -8.06 18.84 12.68
N VAL A 494 -7.80 20.04 13.20
CA VAL A 494 -6.51 20.72 13.03
C VAL A 494 -5.63 20.48 14.25
N TYR A 495 -4.47 19.85 14.05
CA TYR A 495 -3.46 19.59 15.06
C TYR A 495 -2.28 20.56 14.90
N TYR A 496 -1.80 21.13 15.99
CA TYR A 496 -0.66 22.06 15.93
C TYR A 496 0.16 22.05 17.21
N ARG A 497 1.45 22.34 17.09
CA ARG A 497 2.38 22.47 18.22
C ARG A 497 3.44 23.53 17.98
N ALA A 498 4.05 23.97 19.07
CA ALA A 498 5.16 24.92 19.08
C ALA A 498 6.45 24.28 19.63
N HIS A 499 7.58 24.67 19.06
CA HIS A 499 8.89 24.57 19.70
C HIS A 499 9.11 25.84 20.52
N VAL A 500 9.09 25.72 21.85
CA VAL A 500 9.18 26.85 22.77
C VAL A 500 10.58 26.92 23.36
N GLN A 501 11.10 28.14 23.52
CA GLN A 501 12.37 28.41 24.17
C GLN A 501 12.50 27.67 25.52
N ASP A 502 13.64 27.00 25.72
CA ASP A 502 13.98 26.27 26.96
C ASP A 502 12.96 25.18 27.35
N VAL A 503 12.12 24.76 26.40
CA VAL A 503 11.14 23.66 26.55
C VAL A 503 11.31 22.65 25.42
N GLY A 504 11.52 23.12 24.20
CA GLY A 504 11.53 22.29 23.00
C GLY A 504 10.13 22.12 22.41
N TRP A 505 9.95 21.08 21.60
CA TRP A 505 8.65 20.73 21.03
C TRP A 505 7.66 20.29 22.11
N GLN A 506 6.55 21.01 22.22
CA GLN A 506 5.41 20.62 23.06
C GLN A 506 4.55 19.54 22.38
N SER A 507 3.65 18.93 23.14
CA SER A 507 2.59 18.06 22.59
C SER A 507 1.68 18.83 21.64
N PHE A 508 1.03 18.13 20.70
CA PHE A 508 0.03 18.73 19.82
C PHE A 508 -1.20 19.18 20.60
N ALA A 509 -1.61 20.43 20.39
CA ALA A 509 -2.95 20.93 20.64
C ALA A 509 -3.83 20.64 19.42
N ALA A 510 -5.14 20.70 19.60
CA ALA A 510 -6.11 20.55 18.51
C ALA A 510 -7.31 21.47 18.69
N ASP A 511 -7.97 21.83 17.59
CA ASP A 511 -9.30 22.47 17.53
C ASP A 511 -9.57 23.55 18.61
N GLY A 512 -8.67 24.53 18.69
CA GLY A 512 -8.77 25.67 19.60
C GLY A 512 -7.96 25.56 20.90
N GLY A 513 -7.27 24.43 21.14
CA GLY A 513 -6.36 24.28 22.27
C GLY A 513 -5.09 25.14 22.15
N THR A 514 -4.47 25.54 23.26
CA THR A 514 -3.30 26.44 23.21
C THR A 514 -2.00 25.69 22.85
N ALA A 515 -1.27 26.13 21.83
CA ALA A 515 0.12 25.74 21.57
C ALA A 515 1.06 26.90 21.93
N GLY A 516 2.12 26.62 22.70
CA GLY A 516 3.00 27.63 23.27
C GLY A 516 2.79 27.80 24.78
N THR A 517 3.11 28.98 25.30
CA THR A 517 2.95 29.30 26.73
C THR A 517 2.45 30.73 26.91
N THR A 518 1.46 30.93 27.77
CA THR A 518 0.99 32.26 28.18
C THR A 518 1.62 32.64 29.53
N GLY A 519 2.13 33.87 29.66
CA GLY A 519 2.60 34.42 30.94
C GLY A 519 3.99 33.94 31.39
N LEU A 520 4.68 33.08 30.62
CA LEU A 520 6.04 32.62 30.94
C LEU A 520 7.14 33.42 30.21
N GLY A 521 6.77 34.33 29.31
CA GLY A 521 7.73 35.15 28.58
C GLY A 521 8.59 34.38 27.56
N LYS A 522 8.19 33.16 27.18
CA LYS A 522 8.97 32.28 26.31
C LYS A 522 8.57 32.44 24.84
N ARG A 523 9.56 32.60 23.95
CA ARG A 523 9.33 32.68 22.50
C ARG A 523 8.99 31.30 21.91
N ILE A 524 8.11 31.29 20.92
CA ILE A 524 8.04 30.23 19.93
C ILE A 524 9.21 30.39 18.95
N GLU A 525 9.90 29.31 18.61
CA GLU A 525 11.01 29.30 17.65
C GLU A 525 10.64 28.57 16.34
N ALA A 526 9.72 27.61 16.41
CA ALA A 526 9.17 26.91 15.25
C ALA A 526 7.77 26.35 15.54
N VAL A 527 7.00 26.05 14.50
CA VAL A 527 5.68 25.43 14.60
C VAL A 527 5.54 24.26 13.62
N GLN A 528 4.62 23.36 13.95
CA GLN A 528 4.07 22.37 13.03
C GLN A 528 2.55 22.44 13.12
N ILE A 529 1.90 22.47 11.97
CA ILE A 529 0.46 22.46 11.80
C ILE A 529 0.15 21.31 10.83
N ILE A 530 -0.81 20.48 11.21
CA ILE A 530 -1.23 19.29 10.50
C ILE A 530 -2.75 19.30 10.50
N LEU A 531 -3.34 18.83 9.42
CA LEU A 531 -4.77 18.67 9.36
C LEU A 531 -5.13 17.22 9.02
N ALA A 532 -6.06 16.64 9.77
CA ALA A 532 -6.38 15.23 9.69
C ALA A 532 -7.89 15.00 9.64
N PRO A 533 -8.38 14.01 8.87
CA PRO A 533 -9.80 13.66 8.85
C PRO A 533 -10.30 13.24 10.24
N LYS A 534 -11.54 13.58 10.56
CA LYS A 534 -12.29 12.95 11.66
C LYS A 534 -12.73 11.58 11.17
N THR A 535 -12.30 10.52 11.85
CA THR A 535 -12.78 9.16 11.56
C THR A 535 -14.28 9.12 11.84
N GLY A 536 -15.09 8.90 10.80
CA GLY A 536 -16.49 8.54 10.97
C GLY A 536 -16.59 7.29 11.85
N GLY A 537 -17.59 7.28 12.74
CA GLY A 537 -17.89 6.11 13.56
C GLY A 537 -18.44 4.94 12.77
#